data_AF-A0A8S3ELV6-F1
#
_entry.id   AF-A0A8S3ELV6-F1
#
_cell.length_a   1.000
_cell.length_b   1.000
_cell.length_c   1.000
_cell.angle_alpha   90.00
_cell.angle_beta   90.00
_cell.angle_gamma   90.00
#
_symmetry.space_group_name_H-M   'P 1'
#
loop_
_entity.id
_entity.type
_entity.pdbx_description
1 polymer ?
#
loop_
_entity_poly.entity_id
_entity_poly.type
_entity_poly.pdbx_seq_one_letter_code
_entity_poly.pdbx_strand_id
1 'polypeptide(L)'
;MSRLDYKKTCALLCTCFDDLAQQYQQAVNSETVERRFTFLIYVLGCVIGARGVTLTSLSIPTDDQDLFDGELVVRVLQLMTYIQQKTAGETQTNNKNGINIAITTTTDKIGSTPYSERLELAVLFFFEQFRRQYIGDHGRSNKIYQVLFKHLGIVDEEQLLSIFIKKLFTNLQYSTITDKLIERTVGCFSDLSQGYQSVRRLVKLDPIQYFINNHTQDLFPFLHHSSTTKRSNNSNISASSWSRLRTTFYAAVGRMLMHEFRYDEDDDDRVEAFMKPFANHSNRLLQIFKEFPDFTAFNVAQFATMGQFNPTMASLDEIQSLIIGIVRDLRGLCSAFVSKQAYASLFDWLYPSYLPLFLKALYVFYDRSDVYNPL
;
A
#
# COMPACT_ATOMS: atom_id res chain seq x y z
N MET A 1 29.44 15.08 -10.21
CA MET A 1 29.64 16.53 -10.04
C MET A 1 28.84 17.16 -8.89
N SER A 2 27.82 16.52 -8.29
CA SER A 2 26.98 17.13 -7.23
C SER A 2 27.48 17.00 -5.78
N ARG A 3 28.69 16.48 -5.53
CA ARG A 3 29.17 16.15 -4.17
C ARG A 3 30.44 16.88 -3.73
N LEU A 4 30.89 17.89 -4.46
CA LEU A 4 32.06 18.68 -4.04
C LEU A 4 31.75 19.57 -2.81
N ASP A 5 30.49 19.96 -2.60
CA ASP A 5 30.01 20.62 -1.38
C ASP A 5 28.56 20.25 -1.06
N TYR A 6 28.37 19.25 -0.18
CA TYR A 6 27.05 18.70 0.17
C TYR A 6 26.14 19.75 0.80
N LYS A 7 26.69 20.53 1.73
CA LYS A 7 25.96 21.59 2.44
C LYS A 7 25.42 22.64 1.46
N LYS A 8 26.27 23.14 0.55
CA LYS A 8 25.82 24.12 -0.46
C LYS A 8 24.77 23.54 -1.40
N THR A 9 24.90 22.25 -1.75
CA THR A 9 23.94 21.57 -2.62
C THR A 9 22.57 21.47 -1.94
N CYS A 10 22.50 20.99 -0.69
CA CYS A 10 21.25 20.93 0.06
C CYS A 10 20.65 22.31 0.27
N ALA A 11 21.46 23.32 0.59
CA ALA A 11 20.98 24.70 0.75
C ALA A 11 20.34 25.26 -0.53
N LEU A 12 20.98 25.04 -1.69
CA LEU A 12 20.43 25.44 -2.99
C LEU A 12 19.10 24.72 -3.27
N LEU A 13 19.05 23.41 -3.02
CA LEU A 13 17.84 22.61 -3.20
C LEU A 13 16.70 23.09 -2.30
N CYS A 14 16.98 23.45 -1.05
CA CYS A 14 16.02 24.07 -0.15
C CYS A 14 15.47 25.38 -0.72
N THR A 15 16.33 26.28 -1.17
CA THR A 15 15.91 27.56 -1.78
C THR A 15 15.02 27.32 -3.00
N CYS A 16 15.44 26.44 -3.92
CA CYS A 16 14.63 26.11 -5.09
C CYS A 16 13.27 25.51 -4.72
N PHE A 17 13.20 24.70 -3.66
CA PHE A 17 11.95 24.12 -3.18
C PHE A 17 11.03 25.20 -2.59
N ASP A 18 11.58 26.07 -1.75
CA ASP A 18 10.84 27.10 -1.04
C ASP A 18 10.28 28.15 -2.03
N ASP A 19 11.08 28.55 -3.04
CA ASP A 19 10.64 29.43 -4.13
C ASP A 19 9.50 28.82 -4.94
N LEU A 20 9.57 27.51 -5.21
CA LEU A 20 8.53 26.79 -5.93
C LEU A 20 7.26 26.64 -5.09
N ALA A 21 7.38 26.45 -3.78
CA ALA A 21 6.26 26.39 -2.84
C ALA A 21 5.52 27.73 -2.75
N GLN A 22 6.24 28.85 -2.75
CA GLN A 22 5.62 30.18 -2.79
C GLN A 22 4.85 30.39 -4.09
N GLN A 23 5.44 30.03 -5.25
CA GLN A 23 4.74 30.10 -6.55
C GLN A 23 3.48 29.23 -6.56
N TYR A 24 3.55 28.05 -5.95
CA TYR A 24 2.43 27.12 -5.89
C TYR A 24 1.25 27.61 -5.06
N GLN A 25 1.53 28.32 -3.96
CA GLN A 25 0.50 28.94 -3.13
C GLN A 25 -0.20 30.10 -3.84
N GLN A 26 0.49 30.79 -4.75
CA GLN A 26 0.00 31.98 -5.46
C GLN A 26 -0.68 31.66 -6.80
N ALA A 27 -0.32 30.54 -7.46
CA ALA A 27 -0.77 30.24 -8.81
C ALA A 27 -2.08 29.41 -8.86
N VAL A 28 -3.13 29.99 -9.45
CA VAL A 28 -4.36 29.29 -9.87
C VAL A 28 -4.15 28.64 -11.25
N ASN A 29 -3.21 27.69 -11.35
CA ASN A 29 -3.16 26.61 -12.35
C ASN A 29 -1.84 25.87 -12.24
N SER A 30 -1.92 24.55 -12.06
CA SER A 30 -1.00 23.84 -11.16
C SER A 30 -0.06 22.85 -11.85
N GLU A 31 -0.23 22.56 -13.14
CA GLU A 31 0.49 21.46 -13.80
C GLU A 31 2.00 21.73 -13.99
N THR A 32 2.39 22.94 -14.42
CA THR A 32 3.80 23.28 -14.61
C THR A 32 4.56 23.26 -13.29
N VAL A 33 3.94 23.78 -12.22
CA VAL A 33 4.54 23.82 -10.88
C VAL A 33 4.61 22.42 -10.28
N GLU A 34 3.58 21.60 -10.49
CA GLU A 34 3.55 20.19 -10.10
C GLU A 34 4.65 19.36 -10.78
N ARG A 35 4.89 19.56 -12.08
CA ARG A 35 5.98 18.88 -12.80
C ARG A 35 7.35 19.27 -12.24
N ARG A 36 7.53 20.56 -11.89
CA ARG A 36 8.76 21.04 -11.23
C ARG A 36 8.93 20.42 -9.85
N PHE A 37 7.86 20.30 -9.06
CA PHE A 37 7.90 19.61 -7.76
C PHE A 37 8.25 18.14 -7.91
N THR A 38 7.60 17.47 -8.85
CA THR A 38 7.88 16.06 -9.18
C THR A 38 9.37 15.87 -9.45
N PHE A 39 9.93 16.67 -10.35
CA PHE A 39 11.37 16.61 -10.67
C PHE A 39 12.23 16.88 -9.43
N LEU A 40 11.91 17.92 -8.66
CA LEU A 40 12.69 18.30 -7.50
C LEU A 40 12.68 17.20 -6.43
N ILE A 41 11.54 16.59 -6.12
CA ILE A 41 11.43 15.48 -5.16
C ILE A 41 12.26 14.28 -5.59
N TYR A 42 12.26 13.92 -6.88
CA TYR A 42 13.16 12.88 -7.40
C TYR A 42 14.63 13.24 -7.18
N VAL A 43 15.03 14.48 -7.42
CA VAL A 43 16.39 14.96 -7.15
C VAL A 43 16.71 14.84 -5.66
N LEU A 44 15.82 15.28 -4.76
CA LEU A 44 16.01 15.16 -3.30
C LEU A 44 16.19 13.69 -2.89
N GLY A 45 15.37 12.79 -3.44
CA GLY A 45 15.47 11.35 -3.18
C GLY A 45 16.83 10.80 -3.61
N CYS A 46 17.31 11.15 -4.80
CA CYS A 46 18.63 10.74 -5.28
C CYS A 46 19.78 11.27 -4.41
N VAL A 47 19.69 12.51 -3.92
CA VAL A 47 20.70 13.11 -3.03
C VAL A 47 20.85 12.29 -1.74
N ILE A 48 19.72 11.98 -1.10
CA ILE A 48 19.67 11.19 0.14
C ILE A 48 20.08 9.73 -0.12
N GLY A 49 19.48 9.07 -1.12
CA GLY A 49 19.67 7.64 -1.39
C GLY A 49 21.09 7.26 -1.82
N ALA A 50 21.80 8.16 -2.51
CA ALA A 50 23.16 7.89 -2.96
C ALA A 50 24.20 7.86 -1.81
N ARG A 51 23.83 8.16 -0.55
CA ARG A 51 24.74 8.08 0.61
C ARG A 51 25.13 6.64 0.98
N GLY A 52 24.32 5.65 0.62
CA GLY A 52 24.61 4.23 0.85
C GLY A 52 25.57 3.58 -0.17
N VAL A 53 25.75 4.19 -1.35
CA VAL A 53 26.46 3.58 -2.50
C VAL A 53 27.96 3.89 -2.52
N THR A 54 28.47 4.73 -1.61
CA THR A 54 29.90 5.04 -1.55
C THR A 54 30.70 3.90 -0.90
N LEU A 55 31.34 3.09 -1.75
CA LEU A 55 32.51 2.26 -1.48
C LEU A 55 33.70 3.09 -0.99
N THR A 56 33.62 3.78 0.15
CA THR A 56 34.83 4.32 0.79
C THR A 56 34.56 4.68 2.25
N SER A 57 35.32 4.05 3.12
CA SER A 57 35.67 4.43 4.50
C SER A 57 36.38 5.79 4.61
N LEU A 58 36.09 6.74 3.72
CA LEU A 58 36.78 8.03 3.59
C LEU A 58 35.78 9.11 3.15
N SER A 59 35.09 9.75 4.10
CA SER A 59 34.71 11.18 3.99
C SER A 59 33.71 11.59 5.08
N ILE A 60 34.13 12.55 5.92
CA ILE A 60 33.31 13.51 6.70
C ILE A 60 32.44 12.88 7.81
N PRO A 61 32.37 13.46 9.03
CA PRO A 61 31.41 13.02 10.04
C PRO A 61 29.99 13.00 9.45
N THR A 62 29.36 11.83 9.45
CA THR A 62 28.03 11.56 8.88
C THR A 62 26.93 12.42 9.48
N ASP A 63 27.14 12.87 10.71
CA ASP A 63 26.20 13.55 11.57
C ASP A 63 25.72 14.92 11.08
N ASP A 64 26.60 15.72 10.49
CA ASP A 64 26.22 17.07 10.01
C ASP A 64 25.42 16.98 8.72
N GLN A 65 25.61 15.91 7.95
CA GLN A 65 24.83 15.65 6.73
C GLN A 65 23.38 15.29 7.06
N ASP A 66 23.14 14.63 8.20
CA ASP A 66 21.79 14.26 8.64
C ASP A 66 20.94 15.48 8.97
N LEU A 67 21.57 16.57 9.43
CA LEU A 67 20.89 17.83 9.64
C LEU A 67 20.41 18.44 8.31
N PHE A 68 21.24 18.37 7.27
CA PHE A 68 20.86 18.86 5.93
C PHE A 68 19.81 17.96 5.29
N ASP A 69 19.88 16.65 5.47
CA ASP A 69 18.86 15.72 4.98
C ASP A 69 17.53 15.93 5.69
N GLY A 70 17.57 16.22 7.00
CA GLY A 70 16.39 16.62 7.76
C GLY A 70 15.67 17.82 7.14
N GLU A 71 16.41 18.86 6.74
CA GLU A 71 15.84 20.04 6.08
C GLU A 71 15.16 19.70 4.74
N LEU A 72 15.71 18.76 3.97
CA LEU A 72 15.09 18.29 2.71
C LEU A 72 13.83 17.47 2.98
N VAL A 73 13.87 16.57 3.95
CA VAL A 73 12.73 15.72 4.34
C VAL A 73 11.57 16.56 4.86
N VAL A 74 11.84 17.59 5.67
CA VAL A 74 10.83 18.51 6.20
C VAL A 74 9.97 19.09 5.08
N ARG A 75 10.59 19.57 4.01
CA ARG A 75 9.93 20.18 2.85
C ARG A 75 9.04 19.20 2.10
N VAL A 76 9.50 17.98 1.88
CA VAL A 76 8.71 16.93 1.22
C VAL A 76 7.49 16.55 2.07
N LEU A 77 7.67 16.41 3.39
CA LEU A 77 6.56 16.09 4.31
C LEU A 77 5.54 17.23 4.40
N GLN A 78 5.98 18.49 4.47
CA GLN A 78 5.09 19.65 4.45
C GLN A 78 4.28 19.74 3.15
N LEU A 79 4.94 19.52 2.01
CA LEU A 79 4.27 19.49 0.71
C LEU A 79 3.23 18.36 0.65
N MET A 80 3.57 17.17 1.17
CA MET A 80 2.62 16.04 1.25
C MET A 80 1.37 16.42 2.06
N THR A 81 1.53 17.04 3.22
CA THR A 81 0.40 17.53 4.03
C THR A 81 -0.42 18.57 3.27
N TYR A 82 0.23 19.51 2.59
CA TYR A 82 -0.44 20.53 1.79
C TYR A 82 -1.27 19.93 0.64
N ILE A 83 -0.72 18.96 -0.10
CA ILE A 83 -1.42 18.25 -1.17
C ILE A 83 -2.65 17.51 -0.62
N GLN A 84 -2.48 16.86 0.54
CA GLN A 84 -3.57 16.11 1.17
C GLN A 84 -4.74 17.02 1.58
N GLN A 85 -4.46 18.19 2.15
CA GLN A 85 -5.47 19.20 2.50
C GLN A 85 -6.22 19.68 1.25
N LYS A 86 -5.49 19.98 0.16
CA LYS A 86 -6.09 20.40 -1.11
C LYS A 86 -6.97 19.31 -1.73
N THR A 87 -6.62 18.04 -1.55
CA THR A 87 -7.42 16.89 -2.00
C THR A 87 -8.68 16.67 -1.16
N ALA A 88 -8.70 17.12 0.11
CA ALA A 88 -9.84 16.97 1.02
C ALA A 88 -10.92 18.04 0.84
N GLY A 89 -10.66 19.10 0.07
CA GLY A 89 -11.55 20.27 -0.01
C GLY A 89 -11.60 21.11 1.28
N GLU A 90 -10.73 20.82 2.26
CA GLU A 90 -10.65 21.56 3.52
C GLU A 90 -9.96 22.92 3.29
N THR A 91 -10.75 23.98 3.41
CA THR A 91 -10.22 25.35 3.47
C THR A 91 -9.56 25.54 4.83
N GLN A 92 -8.34 26.10 4.86
CA GLN A 92 -7.51 26.35 6.04
C GLN A 92 -8.32 26.61 7.33
N THR A 93 -8.37 25.64 8.24
CA THR A 93 -8.64 25.94 9.65
C THR A 93 -7.33 26.40 10.29
N ASN A 94 -7.37 27.62 10.83
CA ASN A 94 -6.24 28.34 11.43
C ASN A 94 -5.70 27.66 12.71
N ASN A 95 -5.01 26.53 12.60
CA ASN A 95 -4.12 26.04 13.65
C ASN A 95 -2.66 26.11 13.16
N LYS A 96 -2.02 27.24 13.47
CA LYS A 96 -0.57 27.38 13.34
C LYS A 96 0.10 26.52 14.40
N ASN A 97 1.01 25.66 13.95
CA ASN A 97 2.08 24.98 14.72
C ASN A 97 1.82 23.57 15.28
N GLY A 98 0.72 22.91 14.91
CA GLY A 98 0.62 21.45 15.03
C GLY A 98 0.47 20.87 13.63
N ILE A 99 1.31 19.91 13.23
CA ILE A 99 0.91 19.10 12.07
C ILE A 99 -0.28 18.29 12.54
N ASN A 100 -1.48 18.67 12.11
CA ASN A 100 -2.58 17.73 12.04
C ASN A 100 -2.22 16.73 10.93
N ILE A 101 -1.37 15.75 11.25
CA ILE A 101 -1.28 14.47 10.54
C ILE A 101 -2.53 13.69 10.94
N ALA A 102 -3.70 14.31 10.79
CA ALA A 102 -4.94 13.60 10.55
C ALA A 102 -4.82 13.04 9.13
N ILE A 103 -3.84 12.15 8.92
CA ILE A 103 -4.00 11.14 7.88
C ILE A 103 -5.07 10.25 8.45
N THR A 104 -6.27 10.50 7.93
CA THR A 104 -7.51 9.99 8.41
C THR A 104 -7.46 8.47 8.40
N THR A 105 -7.52 7.92 9.60
CA THR A 105 -7.92 6.53 9.88
C THR A 105 -9.40 6.29 9.52
N THR A 106 -9.99 7.17 8.72
CA THR A 106 -11.39 7.19 8.30
C THR A 106 -11.47 7.17 6.78
N THR A 107 -12.59 6.63 6.30
CA THR A 107 -12.99 6.32 4.93
C THR A 107 -13.02 7.51 3.95
N ASP A 108 -12.43 8.64 4.31
CA ASP A 108 -12.63 9.96 3.69
C ASP A 108 -12.07 10.08 2.27
N LYS A 109 -11.24 9.13 1.84
CA LYS A 109 -10.61 9.13 0.51
C LYS A 109 -11.20 8.12 -0.47
N ILE A 110 -12.13 7.26 -0.03
CA ILE A 110 -12.77 6.20 -0.85
C ILE A 110 -13.60 6.74 -2.02
N GLY A 111 -13.88 8.05 -2.08
CA GLY A 111 -14.50 8.72 -3.23
C GLY A 111 -13.60 9.68 -4.01
N SER A 112 -12.34 9.86 -3.58
CA SER A 112 -11.44 10.88 -4.12
C SER A 112 -10.44 10.31 -5.14
N THR A 113 -9.87 11.19 -5.96
CA THR A 113 -8.74 10.89 -6.85
C THR A 113 -7.48 11.52 -6.28
N PRO A 114 -6.29 10.93 -6.52
CA PRO A 114 -5.04 11.55 -6.10
C PRO A 114 -4.90 12.91 -6.78
N TYR A 115 -4.42 13.90 -6.03
CA TYR A 115 -4.20 15.25 -6.57
C TYR A 115 -3.30 15.25 -7.81
N SER A 116 -2.22 14.45 -7.77
CA SER A 116 -1.34 14.20 -8.91
C SER A 116 -0.64 12.87 -8.74
N GLU A 117 -0.84 11.95 -9.69
CA GLU A 117 -0.14 10.67 -9.72
C GLU A 117 1.39 10.83 -9.79
N ARG A 118 1.88 11.81 -10.56
CA ARG A 118 3.33 12.02 -10.74
C ARG A 118 3.98 12.41 -9.42
N LEU A 119 3.29 13.27 -8.68
CA LEU A 119 3.74 13.76 -7.39
C LEU A 119 3.70 12.64 -6.34
N GLU A 120 2.64 11.82 -6.36
CA GLU A 120 2.53 10.63 -5.53
C GLU A 120 3.69 9.65 -5.77
N LEU A 121 3.98 9.34 -7.04
CA LEU A 121 5.11 8.47 -7.41
C LEU A 121 6.46 9.04 -6.99
N ALA A 122 6.64 10.37 -7.04
CA ALA A 122 7.87 11.02 -6.60
C ALA A 122 8.04 10.95 -5.08
N VAL A 123 6.97 11.17 -4.32
CA VAL A 123 6.97 11.03 -2.85
C VAL A 123 7.27 9.59 -2.44
N LEU A 124 6.68 8.59 -3.10
CA LEU A 124 6.99 7.18 -2.84
C LEU A 124 8.46 6.86 -3.11
N PHE A 125 9.01 7.31 -4.23
CA PHE A 125 10.43 7.16 -4.52
C PHE A 125 11.30 7.83 -3.45
N PHE A 126 10.95 9.04 -3.03
CA PHE A 126 11.68 9.75 -1.98
C PHE A 126 11.67 8.96 -0.66
N PHE A 127 10.52 8.42 -0.24
CA PHE A 127 10.41 7.57 0.95
C PHE A 127 11.22 6.29 0.84
N GLU A 128 11.28 5.67 -0.34
CA GLU A 128 12.11 4.50 -0.59
C GLU A 128 13.60 4.83 -0.38
N GLN A 129 14.08 5.95 -0.92
CA GLN A 129 15.47 6.40 -0.74
C GLN A 129 15.77 6.78 0.72
N PHE A 130 14.85 7.51 1.36
CA PHE A 130 14.96 7.88 2.77
C PHE A 130 15.06 6.64 3.66
N ARG A 131 14.14 5.69 3.46
CA ARG A 131 14.06 4.47 4.26
C ARG A 131 15.37 3.69 4.18
N ARG A 132 15.94 3.50 3.00
CA ARG A 132 17.23 2.80 2.82
C ARG A 132 18.37 3.41 3.63
N GLN A 133 18.32 4.71 3.88
CA GLN A 133 19.35 5.44 4.60
C GLN A 133 19.10 5.52 6.11
N TYR A 134 17.84 5.69 6.53
CA TYR A 134 17.49 6.08 7.90
C TYR A 134 16.60 5.09 8.66
N ILE A 135 15.95 4.14 7.99
CA ILE A 135 14.99 3.21 8.61
C ILE A 135 15.48 1.77 8.42
N GLY A 136 15.77 1.07 9.52
CA GLY A 136 16.15 -0.34 9.51
C GLY A 136 17.20 -0.72 10.56
N ASP A 137 17.73 -1.94 10.47
CA ASP A 137 18.69 -2.51 11.45
C ASP A 137 20.05 -1.80 11.48
N HIS A 138 20.34 -0.95 10.51
CA HIS A 138 21.55 -0.14 10.41
C HIS A 138 21.29 1.38 10.47
N GLY A 139 20.13 1.80 11.02
CA GLY A 139 19.72 3.20 11.09
C GLY A 139 20.86 4.12 11.55
N ARG A 140 21.35 4.95 10.64
CA ARG A 140 22.48 5.85 10.89
C ARG A 140 21.92 7.17 11.43
N SER A 141 22.16 7.39 12.73
CA SER A 141 22.11 8.69 13.44
C SER A 141 20.75 9.30 13.80
N ASN A 142 20.67 9.75 15.07
CA ASN A 142 19.50 10.39 15.68
C ASN A 142 19.38 11.89 15.34
N LYS A 143 20.36 12.53 14.68
CA LYS A 143 20.35 13.99 14.48
C LYS A 143 19.29 14.46 13.49
N ILE A 144 18.92 13.62 12.52
CA ILE A 144 17.82 13.95 11.60
C ILE A 144 16.50 14.19 12.34
N TYR A 145 16.23 13.40 13.38
CA TYR A 145 15.03 13.56 14.20
C TYR A 145 15.03 14.84 15.03
N GLN A 146 16.18 15.47 15.29
CA GLN A 146 16.22 16.79 15.91
C GLN A 146 15.63 17.85 14.97
N VAL A 147 15.92 17.76 13.67
CA VAL A 147 15.38 18.67 12.65
C VAL A 147 13.90 18.39 12.42
N LEU A 148 13.52 17.11 12.31
CA LEU A 148 12.12 16.71 12.17
C LEU A 148 11.29 17.13 13.40
N PHE A 149 11.80 16.95 14.61
CA PHE A 149 11.13 17.42 15.82
C PHE A 149 10.97 18.94 15.82
N LYS A 150 12.04 19.68 15.50
CA LYS A 150 12.03 21.15 15.48
C LYS A 150 10.98 21.73 14.53
N HIS A 151 10.85 21.18 13.33
CA HIS A 151 9.98 21.74 12.29
C HIS A 151 8.61 21.08 12.22
N LEU A 152 8.52 19.80 12.57
CA LEU A 152 7.35 18.96 12.34
C LEU A 152 6.80 18.29 13.62
N GLY A 153 7.52 18.37 14.74
CA GLY A 153 7.14 17.68 15.97
C GLY A 153 7.31 16.16 15.92
N ILE A 154 7.95 15.61 14.87
CA ILE A 154 8.19 14.17 14.73
C ILE A 154 9.36 13.80 15.63
N VAL A 155 9.06 13.02 16.67
CA VAL A 155 10.01 12.74 17.75
C VAL A 155 11.01 11.64 17.37
N ASP A 156 10.55 10.60 16.70
CA ASP A 156 11.31 9.37 16.50
C ASP A 156 10.97 8.64 15.19
N GLU A 157 11.67 7.51 14.97
CA GLU A 157 11.46 6.63 13.82
C GLU A 157 10.04 6.06 13.79
N GLU A 158 9.44 5.76 14.95
CA GLU A 158 8.12 5.13 15.05
C GLU A 158 7.02 6.04 14.52
N GLN A 159 7.03 7.31 14.92
CA GLN A 159 6.11 8.31 14.38
C GLN A 159 6.30 8.51 12.88
N LEU A 160 7.55 8.52 12.39
CA LEU A 160 7.82 8.65 10.96
C LEU A 160 7.34 7.43 10.16
N LEU A 161 7.53 6.22 10.69
CA LEU A 161 6.99 4.99 10.13
C LEU A 161 5.46 5.01 10.08
N SER A 162 4.81 5.52 11.13
CA SER A 162 3.36 5.72 11.15
C SER A 162 2.92 6.63 10.00
N ILE A 163 3.62 7.74 9.75
CA ILE A 163 3.34 8.65 8.63
C ILE A 163 3.50 7.93 7.28
N PHE A 164 4.56 7.14 7.10
CA PHE A 164 4.81 6.41 5.86
C PHE A 164 3.71 5.39 5.59
N ILE A 165 3.36 4.57 6.58
CA ILE A 165 2.28 3.57 6.46
C ILE A 165 0.95 4.25 6.14
N LYS A 166 0.61 5.31 6.88
CA LYS A 166 -0.61 6.09 6.62
C LYS A 166 -0.63 6.62 5.18
N LYS A 167 0.50 7.12 4.66
CA LYS A 167 0.61 7.56 3.27
C LYS A 167 0.36 6.43 2.26
N LEU A 168 0.98 5.26 2.48
CA LEU A 168 0.76 4.10 1.61
C LEU A 168 -0.71 3.69 1.59
N PHE A 169 -1.36 3.64 2.76
CA PHE A 169 -2.77 3.28 2.86
C PHE A 169 -3.69 4.30 2.21
N THR A 170 -3.44 5.60 2.40
CA THR A 170 -4.18 6.66 1.70
C THR A 170 -4.09 6.50 0.18
N ASN A 171 -2.91 6.15 -0.35
CA ASN A 171 -2.77 5.90 -1.79
C ASN A 171 -3.63 4.73 -2.27
N LEU A 172 -3.75 3.67 -1.47
CA LEU A 172 -4.57 2.49 -1.78
C LEU A 172 -6.08 2.71 -1.54
N GLN A 173 -6.47 3.76 -0.81
CA GLN A 173 -7.86 4.13 -0.54
C GLN A 173 -8.53 4.91 -1.69
N TYR A 174 -7.76 5.45 -2.65
CA TYR A 174 -8.36 6.19 -3.78
C TYR A 174 -9.24 5.29 -4.65
N SER A 175 -10.42 5.78 -5.04
CA SER A 175 -11.34 5.05 -5.93
C SER A 175 -10.80 4.91 -7.35
N THR A 176 -10.12 5.96 -7.82
CA THR A 176 -9.48 6.02 -9.13
C THR A 176 -8.00 6.26 -8.94
N ILE A 177 -7.21 5.24 -9.29
CA ILE A 177 -5.77 5.23 -9.14
C ILE A 177 -5.19 4.42 -10.31
N THR A 178 -4.00 4.77 -10.76
CA THR A 178 -3.33 4.03 -11.82
C THR A 178 -2.67 2.76 -11.28
N ASP A 179 -2.54 1.77 -12.15
CA ASP A 179 -1.90 0.50 -11.78
C ASP A 179 -0.45 0.71 -11.33
N LYS A 180 0.26 1.67 -11.94
CA LYS A 180 1.63 2.02 -11.59
C LYS A 180 1.74 2.56 -10.16
N LEU A 181 0.78 3.40 -9.73
CA LEU A 181 0.80 3.92 -8.37
C LEU A 181 0.52 2.81 -7.36
N ILE A 182 -0.39 1.88 -7.66
CA ILE A 182 -0.64 0.71 -6.80
C ILE A 182 0.59 -0.19 -6.74
N GLU A 183 1.19 -0.53 -7.88
CA GLU A 183 2.40 -1.35 -7.95
C GLU A 183 3.50 -0.77 -7.05
N ARG A 184 3.77 0.53 -7.16
CA ARG A 184 4.78 1.19 -6.32
C ARG A 184 4.39 1.25 -4.85
N THR A 185 3.12 1.51 -4.54
CA THR A 185 2.64 1.61 -3.15
C THR A 185 2.69 0.24 -2.46
N VAL A 186 2.18 -0.81 -3.11
CA VAL A 186 2.24 -2.19 -2.61
C VAL A 186 3.68 -2.69 -2.52
N GLY A 187 4.53 -2.35 -3.50
CA GLY A 187 5.97 -2.65 -3.44
C GLY A 187 6.64 -2.04 -2.21
N CYS A 188 6.44 -0.74 -1.96
CA CYS A 188 6.98 -0.06 -0.77
C CYS A 188 6.49 -0.72 0.54
N PHE A 189 5.20 -1.07 0.62
CA PHE A 189 4.63 -1.74 1.78
C PHE A 189 5.22 -3.14 1.98
N SER A 190 5.33 -3.92 0.91
CA SER A 190 5.96 -5.25 0.94
C SER A 190 7.39 -5.16 1.44
N ASP A 191 8.19 -4.25 0.88
CA ASP A 191 9.57 -4.07 1.29
C ASP A 191 9.66 -3.76 2.80
N LEU A 192 8.77 -2.92 3.34
CA LEU A 192 8.76 -2.54 4.77
C LEU A 192 8.56 -3.77 5.68
N SER A 193 7.87 -4.79 5.19
CA SER A 193 7.54 -6.01 5.93
C SER A 193 8.53 -7.17 5.76
N GLN A 194 9.66 -7.00 5.06
CA GLN A 194 10.59 -8.13 4.77
C GLN A 194 11.51 -8.51 5.96
N GLY A 195 11.66 -7.67 6.97
CA GLY A 195 12.57 -7.90 8.11
C GLY A 195 11.82 -8.17 9.42
N TYR A 196 12.29 -9.10 10.24
CA TYR A 196 11.66 -9.42 11.54
C TYR A 196 11.55 -8.20 12.46
N GLN A 197 12.62 -7.41 12.61
CA GLN A 197 12.59 -6.20 13.44
C GLN A 197 11.69 -5.12 12.84
N SER A 198 11.66 -5.00 11.51
CA SER A 198 10.76 -4.09 10.82
C SER A 198 9.30 -4.44 11.10
N VAL A 199 8.92 -5.72 10.93
CA VAL A 199 7.57 -6.21 11.25
C VAL A 199 7.22 -5.95 12.71
N ARG A 200 8.14 -6.25 13.65
CA ARG A 200 7.94 -6.02 15.09
C ARG A 200 7.65 -4.55 15.45
N ARG A 201 8.27 -3.60 14.73
CA ARG A 201 7.98 -2.17 14.90
C ARG A 201 6.65 -1.80 14.25
N LEU A 202 6.42 -2.28 13.03
CA LEU A 202 5.22 -1.97 12.24
C LEU A 202 3.94 -2.42 12.94
N VAL A 203 3.90 -3.62 13.51
CA VAL A 203 2.69 -4.12 14.17
C VAL A 203 2.24 -3.24 15.33
N LYS A 204 3.13 -2.48 15.97
CA LYS A 204 2.72 -1.60 17.09
C LYS A 204 2.02 -0.33 16.64
N LEU A 205 2.08 0.00 15.35
CA LEU A 205 1.54 1.23 14.82
C LEU A 205 0.02 1.13 14.68
N ASP A 206 -0.72 2.11 15.23
CA ASP A 206 -2.19 2.18 15.10
C ASP A 206 -2.72 2.00 13.67
N PRO A 207 -2.10 2.56 12.61
CA PRO A 207 -2.54 2.35 11.23
C PRO A 207 -2.50 0.87 10.81
N ILE A 208 -1.48 0.11 11.26
CA ILE A 208 -1.36 -1.32 10.96
C ILE A 208 -2.44 -2.10 11.71
N GLN A 209 -2.65 -1.79 12.99
CA GLN A 209 -3.71 -2.44 13.79
C GLN A 209 -5.11 -2.18 13.22
N TYR A 210 -5.40 -0.92 12.85
CA TYR A 210 -6.65 -0.58 12.18
C TYR A 210 -6.82 -1.36 10.88
N PHE A 211 -5.76 -1.42 10.08
CA PHE A 211 -5.77 -2.07 8.78
C PHE A 211 -5.96 -3.59 8.87
N ILE A 212 -5.27 -4.29 9.76
CA ILE A 212 -5.42 -5.75 9.94
C ILE A 212 -6.89 -6.10 10.20
N ASN A 213 -7.60 -5.24 10.93
CA ASN A 213 -9.02 -5.41 11.22
C ASN A 213 -9.97 -4.93 10.09
N ASN A 214 -9.47 -4.18 9.09
CA ASN A 214 -10.27 -3.55 8.04
C ASN A 214 -9.58 -3.63 6.65
N HIS A 215 -9.32 -4.83 6.15
CA HIS A 215 -8.49 -5.07 4.96
C HIS A 215 -9.29 -5.43 3.69
N THR A 216 -10.56 -5.04 3.60
CA THR A 216 -11.46 -5.39 2.47
C THR A 216 -11.43 -4.34 1.35
N GLN A 217 -12.14 -4.63 0.27
CA GLN A 217 -12.38 -3.69 -0.83
C GLN A 217 -13.08 -2.39 -0.41
N ASP A 218 -13.76 -2.39 0.74
CA ASP A 218 -14.45 -1.20 1.26
C ASP A 218 -13.44 -0.14 1.69
N LEU A 219 -12.31 -0.57 2.29
CA LEU A 219 -11.21 0.34 2.60
C LEU A 219 -10.25 0.51 1.41
N PHE A 220 -10.04 -0.54 0.63
CA PHE A 220 -9.07 -0.55 -0.46
C PHE A 220 -9.74 -0.89 -1.79
N PRO A 221 -10.20 0.09 -2.55
CA PRO A 221 -10.89 -0.14 -3.81
C PRO A 221 -10.11 -1.03 -4.79
N PHE A 222 -8.77 -1.07 -4.74
CA PHE A 222 -7.95 -1.94 -5.59
C PHE A 222 -8.15 -3.44 -5.33
N LEU A 223 -8.68 -3.82 -4.16
CA LEU A 223 -9.03 -5.20 -3.81
C LEU A 223 -10.39 -5.63 -4.37
N HIS A 224 -11.13 -4.74 -5.04
CA HIS A 224 -12.41 -5.11 -5.64
C HIS A 224 -12.22 -6.22 -6.68
N HIS A 225 -12.94 -7.33 -6.54
CA HIS A 225 -12.71 -8.52 -7.37
C HIS A 225 -13.06 -8.31 -8.84
N SER A 226 -14.05 -7.45 -9.15
CA SER A 226 -14.42 -7.07 -10.54
C SER A 226 -13.49 -5.99 -11.15
N SER A 227 -12.42 -5.58 -10.46
CA SER A 227 -11.52 -4.49 -10.91
C SER A 227 -10.65 -4.84 -12.13
N THR A 228 -10.56 -6.12 -12.51
CA THR A 228 -9.74 -6.62 -13.62
C THR A 228 -10.19 -6.16 -15.00
N THR A 229 -11.46 -5.75 -15.17
CA THR A 229 -12.04 -5.65 -16.52
C THR A 229 -12.29 -4.20 -16.99
N LYS A 230 -12.43 -3.19 -16.11
CA LYS A 230 -12.87 -1.84 -16.54
C LYS A 230 -12.42 -0.67 -15.65
N ARG A 231 -11.12 -0.52 -15.36
CA ARG A 231 -10.65 0.65 -14.56
C ARG A 231 -9.96 1.78 -15.32
N SER A 232 -9.58 1.59 -16.58
CA SER A 232 -9.22 2.69 -17.46
C SER A 232 -9.11 2.22 -18.90
N ASN A 233 -9.64 2.96 -19.87
CA ASN A 233 -9.33 2.74 -21.30
C ASN A 233 -7.83 2.94 -21.61
N ASN A 234 -7.03 3.39 -20.62
CA ASN A 234 -5.60 3.65 -20.70
C ASN A 234 -4.75 2.75 -19.76
N SER A 235 -5.31 1.67 -19.17
CA SER A 235 -4.51 0.74 -18.34
C SER A 235 -3.67 -0.19 -19.21
N ASN A 236 -2.35 -0.09 -19.11
CA ASN A 236 -1.41 -0.95 -19.84
C ASN A 236 -1.07 -2.25 -19.08
N ILE A 237 -1.61 -2.46 -17.88
CA ILE A 237 -1.31 -3.63 -17.04
C ILE A 237 -2.34 -4.74 -17.32
N SER A 238 -1.84 -5.93 -17.63
CA SER A 238 -2.68 -7.14 -17.74
C SER A 238 -3.39 -7.44 -16.43
N ALA A 239 -4.64 -7.91 -16.49
CA ALA A 239 -5.38 -8.44 -15.34
C ALA A 239 -4.54 -9.43 -14.48
N SER A 240 -3.65 -10.20 -15.13
CA SER A 240 -2.74 -11.12 -14.44
C SER A 240 -1.73 -10.40 -13.53
N SER A 241 -1.14 -9.29 -13.99
CA SER A 241 -0.16 -8.49 -13.23
C SER A 241 -0.83 -7.76 -12.07
N TRP A 242 -2.05 -7.26 -12.27
CA TRP A 242 -2.87 -6.70 -11.19
C TRP A 242 -3.12 -7.71 -10.07
N SER A 243 -3.55 -8.91 -10.43
CA SER A 243 -3.87 -9.96 -9.45
C SER A 243 -2.67 -10.36 -8.58
N ARG A 244 -1.43 -10.21 -9.10
CA ARG A 244 -0.18 -10.46 -8.35
C ARG A 244 0.12 -9.39 -7.30
N LEU A 245 -0.36 -8.15 -7.49
CA LEU A 245 -0.24 -7.09 -6.48
C LEU A 245 -1.00 -7.47 -5.21
N ARG A 246 -2.16 -8.12 -5.35
CA ARG A 246 -2.93 -8.63 -4.21
C ARG A 246 -2.16 -9.69 -3.42
N THR A 247 -1.54 -10.64 -4.12
CA THR A 247 -0.64 -11.63 -3.49
C THR A 247 0.49 -10.96 -2.71
N THR A 248 1.11 -9.94 -3.31
CA THR A 248 2.21 -9.19 -2.68
C THR A 248 1.73 -8.43 -1.45
N PHE A 249 0.57 -7.78 -1.56
CA PHE A 249 -0.09 -7.08 -0.47
C PHE A 249 -0.38 -8.04 0.69
N TYR A 250 -1.16 -9.10 0.47
CA TYR A 250 -1.53 -10.04 1.52
C TYR A 250 -0.35 -10.84 2.09
N ALA A 251 0.73 -11.04 1.34
CA ALA A 251 1.97 -11.57 1.92
C ALA A 251 2.57 -10.62 2.96
N ALA A 252 2.55 -9.31 2.72
CA ALA A 252 3.03 -8.31 3.68
C ALA A 252 2.12 -8.23 4.92
N VAL A 253 0.80 -8.26 4.71
CA VAL A 253 -0.19 -8.30 5.79
C VAL A 253 -0.04 -9.56 6.64
N GLY A 254 0.06 -10.72 5.99
CA GLY A 254 0.21 -12.00 6.66
C GLY A 254 1.45 -12.04 7.55
N ARG A 255 2.57 -11.46 7.12
CA ARG A 255 3.79 -11.37 7.96
C ARG A 255 3.56 -10.59 9.25
N MET A 256 2.75 -9.53 9.20
CA MET A 256 2.39 -8.73 10.37
C MET A 256 1.43 -9.47 11.28
N LEU A 257 0.36 -10.04 10.70
CA LEU A 257 -0.60 -10.87 11.42
C LEU A 257 0.11 -11.98 12.19
N MET A 258 1.07 -12.69 11.57
CA MET A 258 1.80 -13.79 12.18
C MET A 258 2.82 -13.38 13.25
N HIS A 259 3.24 -12.11 13.29
CA HIS A 259 4.18 -11.67 14.32
C HIS A 259 3.53 -11.64 15.70
N GLU A 260 2.23 -11.38 15.76
CA GLU A 260 1.48 -11.23 17.01
C GLU A 260 1.18 -12.59 17.64
N PHE A 261 1.01 -13.66 16.85
CA PHE A 261 0.84 -15.07 17.28
C PHE A 261 1.88 -15.58 18.28
N ARG A 262 3.03 -14.92 18.40
CA ARG A 262 4.15 -15.43 19.18
C ARG A 262 3.98 -15.19 20.69
N TYR A 263 2.96 -14.45 21.12
CA TYR A 263 2.93 -13.89 22.47
C TYR A 263 1.68 -14.18 23.33
N ASP A 264 0.51 -14.55 22.79
CA ASP A 264 -0.69 -14.82 23.62
C ASP A 264 -1.52 -16.06 23.19
N GLU A 265 -2.11 -16.75 24.16
CA GLU A 265 -2.94 -17.97 23.97
C GLU A 265 -4.38 -17.66 23.51
N ASP A 266 -4.78 -16.39 23.46
CA ASP A 266 -6.12 -15.90 23.06
C ASP A 266 -6.20 -15.47 21.57
N ASP A 267 -5.21 -15.82 20.75
CA ASP A 267 -5.06 -15.32 19.37
C ASP A 267 -5.96 -15.99 18.31
N ASP A 268 -6.65 -17.09 18.63
CA ASP A 268 -7.47 -17.83 17.65
C ASP A 268 -8.66 -16.98 17.13
N ASP A 269 -9.33 -16.23 18.02
CA ASP A 269 -10.43 -15.32 17.68
C ASP A 269 -9.99 -14.22 16.70
N ARG A 270 -8.73 -13.79 16.80
CA ARG A 270 -8.16 -12.75 15.94
C ARG A 270 -7.97 -13.24 14.52
N VAL A 271 -7.48 -14.47 14.35
CA VAL A 271 -7.31 -15.08 13.02
C VAL A 271 -8.67 -15.31 12.40
N GLU A 272 -9.63 -15.80 13.17
CA GLU A 272 -10.99 -15.98 12.69
C GLU A 272 -11.60 -14.64 12.23
N ALA A 273 -11.45 -13.59 13.04
CA ALA A 273 -11.90 -12.24 12.69
C ALA A 273 -11.22 -11.72 11.41
N PHE A 274 -9.90 -11.92 11.29
CA PHE A 274 -9.15 -11.58 10.08
C PHE A 274 -9.62 -12.38 8.87
N MET A 275 -9.92 -13.67 9.04
CA MET A 275 -10.31 -14.57 7.96
C MET A 275 -11.78 -14.40 7.52
N LYS A 276 -12.59 -13.69 8.31
CA LYS A 276 -14.03 -13.48 8.06
C LYS A 276 -14.37 -12.94 6.65
N PRO A 277 -13.66 -11.95 6.08
CA PRO A 277 -13.92 -11.51 4.71
C PRO A 277 -13.67 -12.60 3.67
N PHE A 278 -12.66 -13.46 3.86
CA PHE A 278 -12.41 -14.60 2.99
C PHE A 278 -13.49 -15.65 3.13
N ALA A 279 -13.94 -15.94 4.35
CA ALA A 279 -15.04 -16.86 4.60
C ALA A 279 -16.33 -16.41 3.89
N ASN A 280 -16.64 -15.11 3.93
CA ASN A 280 -17.79 -14.54 3.22
C ASN A 280 -17.71 -14.77 1.71
N HIS A 281 -16.55 -14.52 1.09
CA HIS A 281 -16.35 -14.77 -0.34
C HIS A 281 -16.43 -16.26 -0.69
N SER A 282 -15.79 -17.13 0.10
CA SER A 282 -15.84 -18.58 -0.09
C SER A 282 -17.27 -19.13 0.06
N ASN A 283 -18.01 -18.68 1.06
CA ASN A 283 -19.40 -19.08 1.30
C ASN A 283 -20.32 -18.66 0.15
N ARG A 284 -20.11 -17.45 -0.40
CA ARG A 284 -20.82 -16.98 -1.60
C ARG A 284 -20.54 -17.89 -2.80
N LEU A 285 -19.28 -18.25 -3.04
CA LEU A 285 -18.92 -19.14 -4.15
C LEU A 285 -19.46 -20.57 -3.94
N LEU A 286 -19.44 -21.08 -2.70
CA LEU A 286 -20.04 -22.37 -2.37
C LEU A 286 -21.55 -22.39 -2.66
N GLN A 287 -22.26 -21.31 -2.36
CA GLN A 287 -23.69 -21.21 -2.69
C GLN A 287 -23.90 -21.26 -4.21
N ILE A 288 -23.13 -20.48 -4.98
CA ILE A 288 -23.21 -20.47 -6.45
C ILE A 288 -22.94 -21.86 -7.03
N PHE A 289 -21.89 -22.56 -6.60
CA PHE A 289 -21.58 -23.90 -7.11
C PHE A 289 -22.55 -24.99 -6.64
N LYS A 290 -23.29 -24.79 -5.55
CA LYS A 290 -24.38 -25.69 -5.15
C LYS A 290 -25.57 -25.55 -6.09
N GLU A 291 -25.91 -24.33 -6.49
CA GLU A 291 -26.99 -24.04 -7.44
C GLU A 291 -26.60 -24.49 -8.86
N PHE A 292 -25.34 -24.33 -9.24
CA PHE A 292 -24.79 -24.67 -10.56
C PHE A 292 -23.58 -25.60 -10.40
N PRO A 293 -23.80 -26.92 -10.27
CA PRO A 293 -22.74 -27.88 -10.00
C PRO A 293 -21.78 -28.08 -11.17
N ASP A 294 -22.03 -27.58 -12.37
CA ASP A 294 -21.06 -27.54 -13.47
C ASP A 294 -21.40 -26.38 -14.43
N PHE A 295 -20.41 -25.86 -15.17
CA PHE A 295 -20.63 -24.83 -16.18
C PHE A 295 -20.60 -25.45 -17.59
N THR A 296 -21.40 -26.49 -17.78
CA THR A 296 -21.69 -27.01 -19.13
C THR A 296 -22.48 -25.99 -19.94
N ALA A 297 -22.52 -26.13 -21.27
CA ALA A 297 -23.27 -25.21 -22.14
C ALA A 297 -24.74 -25.02 -21.69
N PHE A 298 -25.36 -26.07 -21.16
CA PHE A 298 -26.71 -26.04 -20.62
C PHE A 298 -26.81 -25.19 -19.35
N ASN A 299 -25.97 -25.44 -18.34
CA ASN A 299 -25.99 -24.66 -17.10
C ASN A 299 -25.53 -23.22 -17.29
N VAL A 300 -24.59 -22.95 -18.21
CA VAL A 300 -24.19 -21.59 -18.60
C VAL A 300 -25.37 -20.84 -19.21
N ALA A 301 -26.12 -21.49 -20.11
CA ALA A 301 -27.32 -20.88 -20.70
C ALA A 301 -28.39 -20.60 -19.62
N GLN A 302 -28.65 -21.56 -18.73
CA GLN A 302 -29.58 -21.38 -17.61
C GLN A 302 -29.14 -20.24 -16.68
N PHE A 303 -27.85 -20.21 -16.31
CA PHE A 303 -27.25 -19.18 -15.48
C PHE A 303 -27.36 -17.79 -16.13
N ALA A 304 -27.06 -17.68 -17.43
CA ALA A 304 -27.20 -16.45 -18.18
C ALA A 304 -28.65 -15.98 -18.27
N THR A 305 -29.60 -16.89 -18.49
CA THR A 305 -31.03 -16.56 -18.49
C THR A 305 -31.51 -16.12 -17.11
N MET A 306 -31.12 -16.82 -16.03
CA MET A 306 -31.47 -16.41 -14.66
C MET A 306 -30.87 -15.05 -14.29
N GLY A 307 -29.63 -14.78 -14.69
CA GLY A 307 -28.97 -13.49 -14.48
C GLY A 307 -29.66 -12.32 -15.19
N GLN A 308 -30.37 -12.56 -16.31
CA GLN A 308 -31.18 -11.52 -16.96
C GLN A 308 -32.40 -11.10 -16.12
N PHE A 309 -33.00 -12.04 -15.40
CA PHE A 309 -34.19 -11.80 -14.57
C PHE A 309 -33.84 -11.50 -13.11
N ASN A 310 -32.60 -11.77 -12.68
CA ASN A 310 -32.09 -11.44 -11.37
C ASN A 310 -30.77 -10.65 -11.48
N PRO A 311 -30.83 -9.31 -11.55
CA PRO A 311 -29.66 -8.45 -11.69
C PRO A 311 -28.72 -8.47 -10.47
N THR A 312 -29.10 -9.15 -9.38
CA THR A 312 -28.24 -9.34 -8.20
C THR A 312 -27.32 -10.57 -8.30
N MET A 313 -27.54 -11.41 -9.30
CA MET A 313 -26.74 -12.61 -9.55
C MET A 313 -25.40 -12.22 -10.16
N ALA A 314 -24.31 -12.83 -9.68
CA ALA A 314 -22.99 -12.63 -10.26
C ALA A 314 -22.96 -13.17 -11.71
N SER A 315 -22.28 -12.49 -12.62
CA SER A 315 -21.96 -13.02 -13.95
C SER A 315 -20.83 -14.07 -13.88
N LEU A 316 -20.64 -14.84 -14.96
CA LEU A 316 -19.55 -15.81 -15.05
C LEU A 316 -18.16 -15.14 -14.93
N ASP A 317 -18.00 -13.96 -15.50
CA ASP A 317 -16.76 -13.19 -15.42
C ASP A 317 -16.52 -12.64 -14.01
N GLU A 318 -17.59 -12.30 -13.29
CA GLU A 318 -17.50 -11.91 -11.87
C GLU A 318 -17.14 -13.10 -10.99
N ILE A 319 -17.71 -14.28 -11.23
CA ILE A 319 -17.33 -15.52 -10.52
C ILE A 319 -15.85 -15.84 -10.77
N GLN A 320 -15.42 -15.77 -12.03
CA GLN A 320 -14.02 -15.97 -12.38
C GLN A 320 -13.11 -15.00 -11.63
N SER A 321 -13.46 -13.72 -11.63
CA SER A 321 -12.65 -12.68 -10.99
C SER A 321 -12.66 -12.78 -9.47
N LEU A 322 -13.77 -13.24 -8.87
CA LEU A 322 -13.86 -13.59 -7.45
C LEU A 322 -12.91 -14.73 -7.08
N ILE A 323 -12.89 -15.81 -7.87
CA ILE A 323 -11.99 -16.96 -7.66
C ILE A 323 -10.54 -16.52 -7.79
N ILE A 324 -10.19 -15.79 -8.86
CA ILE A 324 -8.82 -15.31 -9.06
C ILE A 324 -8.40 -14.43 -7.89
N GLY A 325 -9.26 -13.50 -7.45
CA GLY A 325 -8.93 -12.59 -6.35
C GLY A 325 -8.74 -13.32 -5.01
N ILE A 326 -9.69 -14.16 -4.58
CA ILE A 326 -9.59 -14.86 -3.29
C ILE A 326 -8.37 -15.78 -3.24
N VAL A 327 -8.08 -16.49 -4.34
CA VAL A 327 -6.94 -17.40 -4.42
C VAL A 327 -5.62 -16.62 -4.39
N ARG A 328 -5.55 -15.47 -5.07
CA ARG A 328 -4.37 -14.60 -5.04
C ARG A 328 -4.09 -14.04 -3.66
N ASP A 329 -5.14 -13.68 -2.93
CA ASP A 329 -5.04 -13.19 -1.56
C ASP A 329 -4.56 -14.30 -0.61
N LEU A 330 -5.24 -15.45 -0.64
CA LEU A 330 -4.90 -16.62 0.16
C LEU A 330 -3.47 -17.09 -0.13
N ARG A 331 -3.04 -17.09 -1.39
CA ARG A 331 -1.64 -17.40 -1.76
C ARG A 331 -0.65 -16.45 -1.11
N GLY A 332 -0.99 -15.17 -1.00
CA GLY A 332 -0.20 -14.18 -0.27
C GLY A 332 -0.06 -14.57 1.20
N LEU A 333 -1.19 -14.85 1.87
CA LEU A 333 -1.21 -15.29 3.26
C LEU A 333 -0.41 -16.58 3.47
N CYS A 334 -0.65 -17.62 2.66
CA CYS A 334 0.10 -18.88 2.69
C CYS A 334 1.61 -18.65 2.66
N SER A 335 2.09 -17.73 1.81
CA SER A 335 3.52 -17.43 1.70
C SER A 335 4.14 -16.79 2.94
N ALA A 336 3.31 -16.15 3.78
CA ALA A 336 3.72 -15.54 5.04
C ALA A 336 3.60 -16.48 6.24
N PHE A 337 2.76 -17.51 6.15
CA PHE A 337 2.41 -18.40 7.26
C PHE A 337 3.44 -19.53 7.39
N VAL A 338 4.66 -19.15 7.79
CA VAL A 338 5.82 -20.04 7.83
C VAL A 338 5.95 -20.86 9.12
N SER A 339 5.25 -20.47 10.19
CA SER A 339 5.29 -21.20 11.47
C SER A 339 4.32 -22.39 11.45
N LYS A 340 4.60 -23.41 12.28
CA LYS A 340 3.71 -24.57 12.43
C LYS A 340 2.29 -24.17 12.83
N GLN A 341 2.16 -23.22 13.76
CA GLN A 341 0.86 -22.74 14.25
C GLN A 341 0.10 -21.96 13.18
N ALA A 342 0.79 -21.07 12.45
CA ALA A 342 0.21 -20.33 11.34
C ALA A 342 -0.31 -21.27 10.25
N TYR A 343 0.50 -22.26 9.87
CA TYR A 343 0.09 -23.28 8.91
C TYR A 343 -1.12 -24.07 9.40
N ALA A 344 -1.11 -24.53 10.66
CA ALA A 344 -2.22 -25.29 11.24
C ALA A 344 -3.51 -24.47 11.22
N SER A 345 -3.47 -23.23 11.69
CA SER A 345 -4.64 -22.34 11.70
C SER A 345 -5.22 -22.12 10.30
N LEU A 346 -4.37 -21.85 9.29
CA LEU A 346 -4.85 -21.72 7.91
C LEU A 346 -5.35 -23.03 7.32
N PHE A 347 -4.71 -24.14 7.65
CA PHE A 347 -5.12 -25.46 7.18
C PHE A 347 -6.48 -25.86 7.76
N ASP A 348 -6.70 -25.64 9.05
CA ASP A 348 -7.97 -25.92 9.74
C ASP A 348 -9.10 -25.02 9.23
N TRP A 349 -8.78 -23.77 8.86
CA TRP A 349 -9.72 -22.89 8.17
C TRP A 349 -10.07 -23.41 6.76
N LEU A 350 -9.07 -23.87 5.99
CA LEU A 350 -9.21 -24.29 4.60
C LEU A 350 -9.88 -25.67 4.45
N TYR A 351 -9.46 -26.64 5.25
CA TYR A 351 -9.92 -28.03 5.19
C TYR A 351 -10.76 -28.38 6.43
N PRO A 352 -11.92 -29.04 6.26
CA PRO A 352 -12.49 -29.55 5.02
C PRO A 352 -13.39 -28.55 4.27
N SER A 353 -13.63 -27.37 4.83
CA SER A 353 -14.72 -26.47 4.44
C SER A 353 -14.57 -25.85 3.04
N TYR A 354 -13.36 -25.43 2.66
CA TYR A 354 -13.11 -24.64 1.46
C TYR A 354 -12.19 -25.30 0.45
N LEU A 355 -11.44 -26.35 0.81
CA LEU A 355 -10.65 -27.09 -0.17
C LEU A 355 -11.50 -27.69 -1.32
N PRO A 356 -12.70 -28.25 -1.08
CA PRO A 356 -13.58 -28.74 -2.15
C PRO A 356 -14.03 -27.64 -3.12
N LEU A 357 -14.14 -26.39 -2.65
CA LEU A 357 -14.48 -25.23 -3.49
C LEU A 357 -13.41 -25.00 -4.56
N PHE A 358 -12.14 -25.02 -4.19
CA PHE A 358 -11.02 -24.79 -5.11
C PHE A 358 -10.84 -25.94 -6.10
N LEU A 359 -11.03 -27.18 -5.64
CA LEU A 359 -11.09 -28.34 -6.52
C LEU A 359 -12.21 -28.19 -7.55
N LYS A 360 -13.39 -27.71 -7.12
CA LYS A 360 -14.52 -27.46 -8.01
C LYS A 360 -14.23 -26.37 -9.04
N ALA A 361 -13.61 -25.28 -8.60
CA ALA A 361 -13.18 -24.19 -9.49
C ALA A 361 -12.22 -24.68 -10.58
N LEU A 362 -11.27 -25.57 -10.26
CA LEU A 362 -10.36 -26.19 -11.25
C LEU A 362 -11.12 -26.99 -12.31
N TYR A 363 -12.11 -27.80 -11.91
CA TYR A 363 -12.92 -28.57 -12.86
C TYR A 363 -13.79 -27.68 -13.75
N VAL A 364 -14.28 -26.56 -13.22
CA VAL A 364 -15.16 -25.63 -13.94
C VAL A 364 -14.36 -24.78 -14.94
N PHE A 365 -13.20 -24.27 -14.52
CA PHE A 365 -12.40 -23.31 -15.28
C PHE A 365 -11.08 -23.90 -15.80
N TYR A 366 -11.07 -25.20 -16.13
CA TYR A 366 -9.87 -25.93 -16.56
C TYR A 366 -9.24 -25.36 -17.84
N ASP A 367 -10.04 -24.69 -18.67
CA ASP A 367 -9.64 -24.05 -19.93
C ASP A 367 -9.12 -22.61 -19.73
N ARG A 368 -9.26 -22.05 -18.52
CA ARG A 368 -8.90 -20.65 -18.20
C ARG A 368 -7.60 -20.58 -17.39
N SER A 369 -6.50 -20.30 -18.09
CA SER A 369 -5.16 -20.23 -17.48
C SER A 369 -4.96 -19.15 -16.43
N ASP A 370 -5.74 -18.09 -16.48
CA ASP A 370 -5.77 -17.06 -15.45
C ASP A 370 -6.39 -17.55 -14.14
N VAL A 371 -7.25 -18.58 -14.17
CA VAL A 371 -7.89 -19.19 -12.99
C VAL A 371 -7.04 -20.31 -12.37
N TYR A 372 -6.55 -21.26 -13.16
CA TYR A 372 -5.81 -22.40 -12.59
C TYR A 372 -4.36 -22.07 -12.18
N ASN A 373 -3.71 -21.06 -12.78
CA ASN A 373 -2.34 -20.65 -12.40
C ASN A 373 -2.21 -20.08 -10.97
N PRO A 374 -3.16 -19.27 -10.46
CA PRO A 374 -3.11 -18.83 -9.07
C PRO A 374 -3.47 -19.93 -8.07
N LEU A 375 -4.33 -20.90 -8.45
CA LEU A 375 -4.87 -21.99 -7.63
C LEU A 375 -3.82 -22.97 -7.12
#